data_AF-A0A925E440-F1
#
_entry.id   AF-A0A925E440-F1
#
_cell.length_a   1.000
_cell.length_b   1.000
_cell.length_c   1.000
_cell.angle_alpha   90.00
_cell.angle_beta   90.00
_cell.angle_gamma   90.00
#
_symmetry.space_group_name_H-M   'P 1'
#
loop_
_entity.id
_entity.type
_entity.pdbx_description
1 polymer ?
#
loop_
_entity_poly.entity_id
_entity_poly.type
_entity_poly.pdbx_seq_one_letter_code
_entity_poly.pdbx_strand_id
1 'polypeptide(L)'
;MVFYLSQNPYRGINAHLNSRLQNTPEGWLEFHSFHVIHIAETLNTTLPPHYVVSAEKSFQIRAFDAEDQIEVRRKVRPDATIFERSSSSRSKAMFSLVATEPTLTLSADEALDDETNYLTAVSIRTLNDDSEIGKVVAWLELLSATNKPGGTGALQYNQKRIATISGGLVLIELDYLHQSRPVMARLPAYVDHEAGAYPYWITLTDPRPTPHEGKLNVFGFRVDDPMPIIDIPLLNEEHVTVDFGAIYQHTFISNRMFSYRADYDVLPDQFETYHAGDQARIRECMRRAKSDSETG
;
A
#
# COMPACT_ATOMS: atom_id res chain seq x y z
N MET A 1 3.89 -9.54 28.93
CA MET A 1 3.85 -10.88 28.28
C MET A 1 3.40 -10.60 26.86
N VAL A 2 4.11 -11.06 25.84
CA VAL A 2 3.80 -10.64 24.46
C VAL A 2 2.40 -11.14 24.05
N PHE A 3 1.54 -10.25 23.55
CA PHE A 3 0.15 -10.56 23.18
C PHE A 3 -0.12 -10.23 21.72
N TYR A 4 -0.07 -11.27 20.87
CA TYR A 4 -0.34 -11.17 19.43
C TYR A 4 -1.71 -11.75 19.08
N LEU A 5 -2.35 -11.18 18.06
CA LEU A 5 -3.62 -11.68 17.50
C LEU A 5 -3.46 -11.97 16.00
N SER A 6 -4.01 -13.09 15.55
CA SER A 6 -4.07 -13.45 14.12
C SER A 6 -5.07 -12.63 13.33
N GLN A 7 -6.01 -11.99 14.02
CA GLN A 7 -6.97 -11.05 13.46
C GLN A 7 -6.57 -9.63 13.87
N ASN A 8 -6.91 -8.65 13.04
CA ASN A 8 -6.77 -7.26 13.41
C ASN A 8 -7.90 -6.86 14.37
N PRO A 9 -7.62 -6.44 15.62
CA PRO A 9 -8.67 -6.04 16.55
C PRO A 9 -9.26 -4.67 16.23
N TYR A 10 -8.63 -3.89 15.35
CA TYR A 10 -9.12 -2.60 14.89
C TYR A 10 -10.12 -2.75 13.74
N ARG A 11 -11.15 -1.90 13.74
CA ARG A 11 -12.13 -1.82 12.63
C ARG A 11 -11.53 -1.26 11.34
N GLY A 12 -10.40 -0.56 11.43
CA GLY A 12 -9.64 0.00 10.31
C GLY A 12 -8.14 -0.24 10.47
N ILE A 13 -7.34 0.81 10.25
CA ILE A 13 -5.88 0.73 10.35
C ILE A 13 -5.46 0.26 11.74
N ASN A 14 -4.57 -0.74 11.78
CA ASN A 14 -4.02 -1.26 13.02
C ASN A 14 -2.95 -0.31 13.55
N ALA A 15 -3.25 0.41 14.64
CA ALA A 15 -2.33 1.42 15.18
C ALA A 15 -1.00 0.84 15.67
N HIS A 16 -0.97 -0.38 16.21
CA HIS A 16 0.27 -1.02 16.68
C HIS A 16 1.19 -1.35 15.52
N LEU A 17 0.65 -2.03 14.50
CA LEU A 17 1.39 -2.32 13.28
C LEU A 17 1.82 -1.03 12.59
N ASN A 18 0.90 -0.10 12.33
CA ASN A 18 1.17 1.09 11.54
C ASN A 18 2.23 2.01 12.20
N SER A 19 2.20 2.13 13.53
CA SER A 19 3.26 2.80 14.29
C SER A 19 4.60 2.08 14.15
N ARG A 20 4.61 0.76 14.27
CA ARG A 20 5.83 -0.05 14.13
C ARG A 20 6.47 0.11 12.74
N LEU A 21 5.66 0.09 11.69
CA LEU A 21 6.11 0.20 10.30
C LEU A 21 6.68 1.59 9.97
N GLN A 22 6.11 2.67 10.54
CA GLN A 22 6.64 4.02 10.38
C GLN A 22 7.98 4.23 11.10
N ASN A 23 8.23 3.46 12.16
CA ASN A 23 9.37 3.62 13.06
C ASN A 23 10.51 2.62 12.84
N THR A 24 10.33 1.66 11.95
CA THR A 24 11.35 0.65 11.64
C THR A 24 11.88 0.87 10.23
N PRO A 25 13.21 0.88 10.01
CA PRO A 25 13.78 0.90 8.67
C PRO A 25 13.15 -0.20 7.80
N GLU A 26 12.73 0.17 6.59
CA GLU A 26 12.11 -0.73 5.59
C GLU A 26 10.79 -1.41 6.02
N GLY A 27 10.29 -1.17 7.24
CA GLY A 27 9.04 -1.78 7.71
C GLY A 27 7.86 -1.46 6.79
N TRP A 28 7.77 -0.20 6.36
CA TRP A 28 6.73 0.26 5.43
C TRP A 28 6.81 -0.40 4.05
N LEU A 29 8.00 -0.71 3.54
CA LEU A 29 8.21 -1.21 2.17
C LEU A 29 7.51 -2.55 1.94
N GLU A 30 7.61 -3.46 2.90
CA GLU A 30 6.98 -4.76 2.85
C GLU A 30 5.45 -4.64 2.89
N PHE A 31 4.91 -3.91 3.88
CA PHE A 31 3.47 -3.67 3.97
C PHE A 31 2.92 -3.01 2.71
N HIS A 32 3.62 -2.00 2.20
CA HIS A 32 3.26 -1.28 1.00
C HIS A 32 3.11 -2.23 -0.20
N SER A 33 4.11 -3.08 -0.42
CA SER A 33 4.12 -4.02 -1.54
C SER A 33 2.94 -5.01 -1.46
N PHE A 34 2.72 -5.64 -0.30
CA PHE A 34 1.59 -6.55 -0.11
C PHE A 34 0.25 -5.85 -0.27
N HIS A 35 0.09 -4.66 0.33
CA HIS A 35 -1.18 -3.95 0.31
C HIS A 35 -1.56 -3.52 -1.12
N VAL A 36 -0.59 -3.01 -1.88
CA VAL A 36 -0.78 -2.64 -3.29
C VAL A 36 -1.19 -3.84 -4.15
N ILE A 37 -0.56 -5.00 -3.94
CA ILE A 37 -0.92 -6.25 -4.64
C ILE A 37 -2.35 -6.65 -4.29
N HIS A 38 -2.74 -6.70 -3.02
CA HIS A 38 -4.11 -7.07 -2.65
C HIS A 38 -5.15 -6.08 -3.17
N ILE A 39 -4.82 -4.78 -3.26
CA ILE A 39 -5.68 -3.79 -3.94
C ILE A 39 -5.82 -4.17 -5.42
N ALA A 40 -4.72 -4.44 -6.12
CA ALA A 40 -4.75 -4.79 -7.53
C ALA A 40 -5.52 -6.08 -7.81
N GLU A 41 -5.33 -7.12 -6.99
CA GLU A 41 -6.07 -8.38 -7.08
C GLU A 41 -7.57 -8.17 -6.85
N THR A 42 -7.93 -7.42 -5.80
CA THR A 42 -9.34 -7.11 -5.51
C THR A 42 -9.97 -6.38 -6.69
N LEU A 43 -9.32 -5.33 -7.21
CA LEU A 43 -9.84 -4.56 -8.33
C LEU A 43 -9.98 -5.40 -9.62
N ASN A 44 -9.03 -6.30 -9.91
CA ASN A 44 -9.15 -7.21 -11.06
C ASN A 44 -10.35 -8.15 -10.96
N THR A 45 -10.85 -8.43 -9.75
CA THR A 45 -12.06 -9.25 -9.56
C THR A 45 -13.37 -8.47 -9.55
N THR A 46 -13.32 -7.15 -9.30
CA THR A 46 -14.52 -6.32 -9.12
C THR A 46 -14.79 -5.37 -10.28
N LEU A 47 -13.80 -5.08 -11.12
CA LEU A 47 -13.95 -4.17 -12.25
C LEU A 47 -14.84 -4.74 -13.37
N PRO A 48 -15.48 -3.87 -14.17
CA PRO A 48 -16.15 -4.30 -15.40
C PRO A 48 -15.16 -5.00 -16.37
N PRO A 49 -15.62 -5.93 -17.22
CA PRO A 49 -14.75 -6.79 -18.04
C PRO A 49 -13.80 -6.07 -19.01
N HIS A 50 -14.10 -4.83 -19.39
CA HIS A 50 -13.28 -3.99 -20.27
C HIS A 50 -12.28 -3.11 -19.52
N TYR A 51 -12.02 -3.40 -18.24
CA TYR A 51 -10.92 -2.82 -17.48
C TYR A 51 -10.01 -3.91 -16.93
N VAL A 52 -8.73 -3.60 -16.86
CA VAL A 52 -7.70 -4.44 -16.25
C VAL A 52 -6.86 -3.61 -15.29
N VAL A 53 -6.31 -4.25 -14.27
CA VAL A 53 -5.46 -3.60 -13.28
C VAL A 53 -4.04 -4.12 -13.34
N SER A 54 -3.08 -3.21 -13.31
CA SER A 54 -1.65 -3.50 -13.20
C SER A 54 -1.06 -2.90 -11.93
N ALA A 55 -0.19 -3.67 -11.26
CA ALA A 55 0.65 -3.16 -10.18
C ALA A 55 1.99 -2.69 -10.79
N GLU A 56 2.13 -1.39 -11.00
CA GLU A 56 3.27 -0.77 -11.72
C GLU A 56 4.34 -0.25 -10.77
N LYS A 57 5.63 -0.33 -11.13
CA LYS A 57 6.69 0.38 -10.40
C LYS A 57 6.45 1.89 -10.53
N SER A 58 6.40 2.62 -9.41
CA SER A 58 5.96 4.03 -9.34
C SER A 58 6.77 5.01 -10.22
N PHE A 59 7.95 4.61 -10.74
CA PHE A 59 8.83 5.41 -11.59
C PHE A 59 8.55 5.33 -13.11
N GLN A 60 7.59 4.50 -13.56
CA GLN A 60 7.35 4.23 -14.99
C GLN A 60 6.27 5.12 -15.65
N ILE A 61 5.90 6.27 -15.08
CA ILE A 61 5.20 7.30 -15.86
C ILE A 61 6.24 8.17 -16.58
N ARG A 62 6.97 7.58 -17.52
CA ARG A 62 7.68 8.37 -18.54
C ARG A 62 6.64 8.77 -19.58
N ALA A 63 6.43 10.08 -19.71
CA ALA A 63 5.79 10.79 -20.83
C ALA A 63 4.71 9.99 -21.58
N PHE A 64 3.44 10.33 -21.34
CA PHE A 64 2.36 9.92 -22.24
C PHE A 64 2.64 10.49 -23.64
N ASP A 65 3.03 9.55 -24.52
CA ASP A 65 3.30 9.55 -25.96
C ASP A 65 4.30 10.54 -26.58
N ALA A 66 5.46 10.00 -26.94
CA ALA A 66 6.03 10.17 -28.27
C ALA A 66 6.75 8.86 -28.66
N GLU A 67 6.48 8.37 -29.87
CA GLU A 67 7.13 7.26 -30.56
C GLU A 67 8.49 6.87 -29.97
N ASP A 68 8.59 5.74 -29.28
CA ASP A 68 9.85 5.01 -29.19
C ASP A 68 9.61 3.54 -28.85
N GLN A 69 9.83 2.71 -29.86
CA GLN A 69 10.02 1.27 -29.69
C GLN A 69 11.35 1.07 -28.95
N ILE A 70 11.28 0.71 -27.67
CA ILE A 70 12.42 0.09 -26.99
C ILE A 70 11.94 -1.22 -26.39
N GLU A 71 12.19 -2.30 -27.14
CA GLU A 71 12.21 -3.65 -26.59
C GLU A 71 13.23 -3.70 -25.45
N VAL A 72 12.76 -3.78 -24.21
CA VAL A 72 13.59 -4.24 -23.10
C VAL A 72 13.12 -5.64 -22.72
N ARG A 73 13.72 -6.64 -23.37
CA ARG A 73 13.73 -8.01 -22.84
C ARG A 73 14.54 -8.00 -21.55
N ARG A 74 13.96 -8.42 -20.42
CA ARG A 74 14.72 -8.98 -19.29
C ARG A 74 13.84 -9.85 -18.37
N LYS A 75 14.24 -11.12 -18.29
CA LYS A 75 14.00 -12.12 -17.24
C LYS A 75 15.15 -11.95 -16.22
N VAL A 76 15.05 -12.15 -14.90
CA VAL A 76 14.33 -13.10 -14.03
C VAL A 76 14.09 -12.45 -12.65
N ARG A 77 13.03 -12.85 -11.93
CA ARG A 77 12.78 -12.59 -10.50
C ARG A 77 12.97 -13.90 -9.70
N PRO A 78 13.54 -13.88 -8.47
CA PRO A 78 13.21 -14.89 -7.48
C PRO A 78 12.02 -14.42 -6.61
N ASP A 79 11.03 -15.30 -6.42
CA ASP A 79 9.74 -15.00 -5.80
C ASP A 79 9.62 -15.46 -4.32
N ALA A 80 10.70 -15.92 -3.67
CA ALA A 80 10.66 -16.33 -2.26
C ALA A 80 12.04 -16.36 -1.56
N THR A 81 12.05 -16.01 -0.26
CA THR A 81 13.18 -16.25 0.67
C THR A 81 12.70 -17.16 1.81
N ILE A 82 13.44 -18.25 2.07
CA ILE A 82 13.12 -19.21 3.14
C ILE A 82 13.96 -18.86 4.37
N PHE A 83 13.31 -18.64 5.51
CA PHE A 83 13.98 -18.51 6.80
C PHE A 83 13.97 -19.86 7.54
N GLU A 84 15.14 -20.31 7.98
CA GLU A 84 15.29 -21.54 8.76
C GLU A 84 14.83 -21.31 10.21
N ARG A 85 13.85 -22.10 10.66
CA ARG A 85 13.46 -22.18 12.07
C ARG A 85 14.09 -23.43 12.65
N SER A 86 15.09 -23.27 13.52
CA SER A 86 15.76 -24.40 14.15
C SER A 86 14.77 -25.24 14.96
N SER A 87 14.50 -26.46 14.49
CA SER A 87 14.05 -27.56 15.35
C SER A 87 14.39 -28.91 14.73
N SER A 88 15.11 -29.67 15.55
CA SER A 88 15.55 -31.07 15.48
C SER A 88 14.87 -32.04 14.51
N SER A 89 15.73 -32.71 13.74
CA SER A 89 15.74 -34.14 13.38
C SER A 89 14.40 -34.83 13.08
N ARG A 90 14.14 -35.03 11.78
CA ARG A 90 13.41 -36.20 11.31
C ARG A 90 14.00 -36.68 9.99
N SER A 91 14.60 -37.87 10.03
CA SER A 91 15.08 -38.59 8.86
C SER A 91 13.91 -38.97 7.94
N LYS A 92 13.99 -38.61 6.66
CA LYS A 92 13.16 -39.18 5.59
C LYS A 92 13.95 -39.29 4.28
N ALA A 93 13.62 -40.37 3.57
CA ALA A 93 14.19 -40.95 2.36
C ALA A 93 14.91 -39.99 1.39
N MET A 94 16.11 -40.40 0.96
CA MET A 94 16.89 -39.77 -0.08
C MET A 94 16.37 -40.14 -1.47
N PHE A 95 15.75 -39.19 -2.16
CA PHE A 95 15.76 -39.16 -3.62
C PHE A 95 16.96 -38.30 -4.03
N SER A 96 17.93 -38.89 -4.71
CA SER A 96 19.07 -38.14 -5.26
C SER A 96 18.59 -37.39 -6.51
N LEU A 97 18.28 -36.11 -6.34
CA LEU A 97 18.17 -35.17 -7.45
C LEU A 97 19.58 -34.77 -7.86
N VAL A 98 19.94 -35.04 -9.10
CA VAL A 98 21.20 -34.55 -9.68
C VAL A 98 21.00 -33.07 -9.99
N ALA A 99 21.73 -32.20 -9.29
CA ALA A 99 21.71 -30.77 -9.53
C ALA A 99 22.28 -30.46 -10.93
N THR A 100 21.62 -29.59 -11.68
CA THR A 100 22.13 -29.11 -12.97
C THR A 100 23.29 -28.14 -12.73
N GLU A 101 24.37 -28.27 -13.52
CA GLU A 101 25.49 -27.32 -13.44
C GLU A 101 25.09 -25.94 -13.98
N PRO A 102 25.52 -24.84 -13.32
CA PRO A 102 25.20 -23.49 -13.76
C PRO A 102 25.84 -23.19 -15.12
N THR A 103 25.06 -22.62 -16.03
CA THR A 103 25.51 -22.26 -17.39
C THR A 103 26.52 -21.10 -17.41
N LEU A 104 26.53 -20.27 -16.37
CA LEU A 104 27.43 -19.14 -16.21
C LEU A 104 27.60 -18.85 -14.71
N THR A 105 28.83 -18.66 -14.27
CA THR A 105 29.17 -18.28 -12.90
C THR A 105 29.82 -16.91 -12.94
N LEU A 106 29.08 -15.89 -12.50
CA LEU A 106 29.57 -14.52 -12.33
C LEU A 106 29.92 -14.28 -10.85
N SER A 107 30.72 -13.27 -10.56
CA SER A 107 30.97 -12.89 -9.16
C SER A 107 29.72 -12.23 -8.55
N ALA A 108 29.53 -12.38 -7.25
CA ALA A 108 28.30 -11.92 -6.59
C ALA A 108 28.12 -10.39 -6.69
N ASP A 109 29.20 -9.64 -6.83
CA ASP A 109 29.21 -8.19 -7.08
C ASP A 109 28.75 -7.82 -8.50
N GLU A 110 28.97 -8.66 -9.50
CA GLU A 110 28.44 -8.47 -10.86
C GLU A 110 26.90 -8.70 -10.92
N ALA A 111 26.30 -9.22 -9.84
CA ALA A 111 24.86 -9.36 -9.67
C ALA A 111 24.23 -8.23 -8.83
N LEU A 112 25.03 -7.30 -8.30
CA LEU A 112 24.51 -6.17 -7.53
C LEU A 112 24.01 -5.07 -8.48
N ASP A 113 22.77 -5.22 -8.94
CA ASP A 113 21.99 -4.08 -9.42
C ASP A 113 21.66 -3.20 -8.21
N ASP A 114 22.30 -2.04 -8.13
CA ASP A 114 22.04 -1.02 -7.11
C ASP A 114 20.68 -0.36 -7.38
N GLU A 115 19.60 -1.11 -7.11
CA GLU A 115 18.23 -0.70 -7.40
C GLU A 115 17.52 -0.28 -6.10
N THR A 116 17.57 1.03 -5.87
CA THR A 116 16.89 1.74 -4.78
C THR A 116 15.38 1.44 -4.76
N ASN A 117 14.90 0.87 -3.65
CA ASN A 117 13.50 0.72 -3.19
C ASN A 117 12.41 1.29 -4.12
N TYR A 118 11.97 0.49 -5.10
CA TYR A 118 10.80 0.84 -5.90
C TYR A 118 9.52 0.46 -5.15
N LEU A 119 8.73 1.48 -4.83
CA LEU A 119 7.37 1.30 -4.36
C LEU A 119 6.43 1.15 -5.57
N THR A 120 5.41 0.31 -5.42
CA THR A 120 4.46 -0.08 -6.48
C THR A 120 3.16 0.72 -6.38
N ALA A 121 2.56 1.11 -7.50
CA ALA A 121 1.26 1.76 -7.57
C ALA A 121 0.27 0.88 -8.34
N VAL A 122 -1.01 1.22 -8.30
CA VAL A 122 -2.05 0.48 -9.03
C VAL A 122 -2.60 1.35 -10.16
N SER A 123 -2.52 0.85 -11.40
CA SER A 123 -3.11 1.51 -12.58
C SER A 123 -4.33 0.73 -13.07
N ILE A 124 -5.44 1.43 -13.32
CA ILE A 124 -6.63 0.87 -13.97
C ILE A 124 -6.59 1.28 -15.44
N ARG A 125 -6.68 0.32 -16.35
CA ARG A 125 -6.53 0.51 -17.80
C ARG A 125 -7.71 -0.07 -18.54
N THR A 126 -8.06 0.50 -19.69
CA THR A 126 -9.08 -0.10 -20.57
C THR A 126 -8.54 -1.36 -21.24
N LEU A 127 -9.42 -2.28 -21.59
CA LEU A 127 -9.16 -3.41 -22.47
C LEU A 127 -9.97 -3.18 -23.75
N ASN A 128 -9.28 -3.15 -24.89
CA ASN A 128 -9.95 -2.97 -26.18
C ASN A 128 -10.48 -4.32 -26.70
N ASP A 129 -11.34 -4.30 -27.73
CA ASP A 129 -11.99 -5.50 -28.28
C ASP A 129 -11.01 -6.60 -28.72
N ASP A 130 -9.78 -6.22 -29.12
CA ASP A 130 -8.70 -7.15 -29.48
C ASP A 130 -7.92 -7.70 -28.26
N SER A 131 -8.44 -7.50 -27.04
CA SER A 131 -7.77 -7.83 -25.77
C SER A 131 -6.43 -7.10 -25.56
N GLU A 132 -6.22 -5.99 -26.26
CA GLU A 132 -5.06 -5.12 -26.07
C GLU A 132 -5.27 -4.16 -24.89
N ILE A 133 -4.23 -4.00 -24.07
CA ILE A 133 -4.24 -3.08 -22.93
C ILE A 133 -4.21 -1.64 -23.46
N GLY A 134 -5.29 -0.91 -23.23
CA GLY A 134 -5.45 0.46 -23.64
C GLY A 134 -4.94 1.50 -22.63
N LYS A 135 -5.62 2.64 -22.61
CA LYS A 135 -5.21 3.83 -21.85
C LYS A 135 -5.43 3.64 -20.35
N VAL A 136 -4.61 4.31 -19.56
CA VAL A 136 -4.82 4.44 -18.10
C VAL A 136 -6.03 5.34 -17.87
N VAL A 137 -6.88 4.97 -16.91
CA VAL A 137 -8.10 5.70 -16.53
C VAL A 137 -7.98 6.24 -15.11
N ALA A 138 -7.46 5.41 -14.21
CA ALA A 138 -7.23 5.79 -12.82
C ALA A 138 -5.86 5.31 -12.34
N TRP A 139 -5.28 6.10 -11.44
CA TRP A 139 -4.02 5.84 -10.76
C TRP A 139 -4.26 5.84 -9.25
N LEU A 140 -3.89 4.77 -8.57
CA LEU A 140 -3.96 4.66 -7.13
C LEU A 140 -2.55 4.52 -6.54
N GLU A 141 -2.21 5.42 -5.62
CA GLU A 141 -0.93 5.44 -4.92
C GLU A 141 -1.15 5.26 -3.42
N LEU A 142 -0.53 4.23 -2.84
CA LEU A 142 -0.32 4.15 -1.40
C LEU A 142 0.91 5.00 -1.06
N LEU A 143 0.73 6.05 -0.25
CA LEU A 143 1.83 6.95 0.09
C LEU A 143 2.87 6.25 0.97
N SER A 144 4.13 6.64 0.77
CA SER A 144 5.25 6.29 1.63
C SER A 144 5.91 7.53 2.19
N ALA A 145 6.73 7.37 3.24
CA ALA A 145 7.47 8.48 3.85
C ALA A 145 8.32 9.26 2.84
N THR A 146 8.82 8.63 1.77
CA THR A 146 9.62 9.31 0.74
C THR A 146 8.76 10.24 -0.12
N ASN A 147 7.46 9.98 -0.25
CA ASN A 147 6.52 10.82 -1.00
C ASN A 147 6.06 12.06 -0.21
N LYS A 148 6.17 12.03 1.13
CA LYS A 148 5.65 13.06 2.03
C LYS A 148 6.56 14.30 2.04
N PRO A 149 6.05 15.50 2.42
CA PRO A 149 6.89 16.68 2.62
C PRO A 149 8.09 16.39 3.54
N GLY A 150 9.29 16.75 3.08
CA GLY A 150 10.55 16.44 3.78
C GLY A 150 11.18 15.10 3.39
N GLY A 151 10.46 14.23 2.67
CA GLY A 151 10.99 12.98 2.11
C GLY A 151 11.87 13.21 0.87
N THR A 152 12.78 12.27 0.61
CA THR A 152 13.75 12.33 -0.49
C THR A 152 13.10 12.31 -1.89
N GLY A 153 11.90 11.73 -2.01
CA GLY A 153 11.13 11.63 -3.25
C GLY A 153 9.98 12.63 -3.37
N ALA A 154 9.86 13.59 -2.44
CA ALA A 154 8.68 14.46 -2.35
C ALA A 154 8.48 15.33 -3.59
N LEU A 155 9.58 15.86 -4.15
CA LEU A 155 9.53 16.70 -5.35
C LEU A 155 9.08 15.89 -6.58
N GLN A 156 9.70 14.72 -6.78
CA GLN A 156 9.39 13.82 -7.88
C GLN A 156 7.95 13.31 -7.77
N TYR A 157 7.50 12.98 -6.55
CA TYR A 157 6.12 12.57 -6.32
C TYR A 157 5.13 13.69 -6.66
N ASN A 158 5.40 14.93 -6.23
CA ASN A 158 4.52 16.05 -6.55
C ASN A 158 4.48 16.36 -8.06
N GLN A 159 5.61 16.24 -8.77
CA GLN A 159 5.64 16.36 -10.23
C GLN A 159 4.77 15.28 -10.91
N LYS A 160 4.89 14.03 -10.47
CA LYS A 160 4.05 12.91 -10.94
C LYS A 160 2.57 13.18 -10.66
N ARG A 161 2.24 13.60 -9.44
CA ARG A 161 0.89 13.96 -9.02
C ARG A 161 0.27 15.02 -9.93
N ILE A 162 1.00 16.10 -10.22
CA ILE A 162 0.57 17.16 -11.15
C ILE A 162 0.38 16.59 -12.57
N ALA A 163 1.30 15.76 -13.05
CA ALA A 163 1.21 15.16 -14.38
C ALA A 163 0.00 14.21 -14.52
N THR A 164 -0.28 13.38 -13.51
CA THR A 164 -1.45 12.49 -13.46
C THR A 164 -2.76 13.28 -13.54
N ILE A 165 -2.91 14.30 -12.68
CA ILE A 165 -4.13 15.15 -12.63
C ILE A 165 -4.27 15.94 -13.94
N SER A 166 -3.19 16.54 -14.43
CA SER A 166 -3.21 17.33 -15.67
C SER A 166 -3.44 16.48 -16.92
N GLY A 167 -3.05 15.20 -16.87
CA GLY A 167 -3.32 14.20 -17.90
C GLY A 167 -4.76 13.69 -17.91
N GLY A 168 -5.63 14.19 -17.03
CA GLY A 168 -7.05 13.80 -16.99
C GLY A 168 -7.31 12.44 -16.32
N LEU A 169 -6.32 11.89 -15.61
CA LEU A 169 -6.44 10.61 -14.90
C LEU A 169 -7.05 10.82 -13.51
N VAL A 170 -7.95 9.92 -13.11
CA VAL A 170 -8.45 9.90 -11.74
C VAL A 170 -7.31 9.48 -10.82
N LEU A 171 -6.99 10.27 -9.80
CA LEU A 171 -5.93 9.97 -8.83
C LEU A 171 -6.54 9.63 -7.47
N ILE A 172 -6.18 8.47 -6.93
CA ILE A 172 -6.52 8.03 -5.58
C ILE A 172 -5.22 7.97 -4.76
N GLU A 173 -5.17 8.66 -3.63
CA GLU A 173 -4.02 8.63 -2.73
C GLU A 173 -4.49 8.05 -1.38
N LEU A 174 -3.82 6.98 -0.92
CA LEU A 174 -4.03 6.37 0.39
C LEU A 174 -2.91 6.83 1.33
N ASP A 175 -3.25 7.54 2.39
CA ASP A 175 -2.29 8.11 3.34
C ASP A 175 -2.54 7.59 4.75
N TYR A 176 -1.75 6.59 5.16
CA TYR A 176 -1.83 6.02 6.50
C TYR A 176 -0.74 6.59 7.44
N LEU A 177 0.02 7.60 6.99
CA LEU A 177 1.26 8.06 7.62
C LEU A 177 1.07 9.32 8.48
N HIS A 178 0.45 9.14 9.63
CA HIS A 178 0.06 10.23 10.54
C HIS A 178 1.23 10.99 11.21
N GLN A 179 2.45 10.44 11.21
CA GLN A 179 3.64 11.09 11.78
C GLN A 179 4.29 12.10 10.83
N SER A 180 3.68 12.34 9.67
CA SER A 180 4.17 13.28 8.65
C SER A 180 3.04 14.18 8.17
N ARG A 181 3.38 15.39 7.70
CA ARG A 181 2.42 16.31 7.09
C ARG A 181 1.81 15.69 5.82
N PRO A 182 0.52 15.91 5.52
CA PRO A 182 -0.09 15.43 4.28
C PRO A 182 0.59 16.04 3.03
N VAL A 183 0.55 15.34 1.90
CA VAL A 183 1.10 15.83 0.62
C VAL A 183 0.37 17.10 0.18
N MET A 184 -0.95 17.15 0.38
CA MET A 184 -1.74 18.35 0.12
C MET A 184 -1.69 19.31 1.30
N ALA A 185 -1.01 20.44 1.13
CA ALA A 185 -0.87 21.47 2.17
C ALA A 185 -2.19 22.10 2.67
N ARG A 186 -3.31 21.88 1.96
CA ARG A 186 -4.64 22.34 2.39
C ARG A 186 -5.32 21.39 3.38
N LEU A 187 -4.83 20.16 3.52
CA LEU A 187 -5.34 19.21 4.50
C LEU A 187 -4.73 19.52 5.88
N PRO A 188 -5.54 19.54 6.96
CA PRO A 188 -5.01 19.78 8.29
C PRO A 188 -4.00 18.71 8.69
N ALA A 189 -2.85 19.13 9.19
CA ALA A 189 -1.76 18.25 9.54
C ALA A 189 -1.96 17.62 10.94
N TYR A 190 -2.04 16.29 10.97
CA TYR A 190 -2.24 15.55 12.21
C TYR A 190 -1.03 15.63 13.14
N VAL A 191 0.19 15.52 12.59
CA VAL A 191 1.44 15.66 13.34
C VAL A 191 1.58 17.00 14.05
N ASP A 192 0.96 18.06 13.53
CA ASP A 192 1.00 19.41 14.11
C ASP A 192 -0.19 19.70 15.04
N HIS A 193 -1.03 18.70 15.31
CA HIS A 193 -2.24 18.83 16.12
C HIS A 193 -3.23 19.89 15.61
N GLU A 194 -3.32 20.07 14.29
CA GLU A 194 -4.26 21.01 13.69
C GLU A 194 -5.71 20.57 13.88
N ALA A 195 -6.61 21.54 14.08
CA ALA A 195 -8.03 21.27 14.26
C ALA A 195 -8.63 20.62 13.00
N GLY A 196 -9.41 19.55 13.19
CA GLY A 196 -10.00 18.81 12.07
C GLY A 196 -9.03 17.89 11.33
N ALA A 197 -7.79 17.72 11.80
CA ALA A 197 -6.85 16.76 11.23
C ALA A 197 -7.24 15.33 11.59
N TYR A 198 -7.04 14.39 10.66
CA TYR A 198 -7.24 12.95 10.84
C TYR A 198 -5.90 12.23 10.67
N PRO A 199 -5.68 11.10 11.39
CA PRO A 199 -4.45 10.34 11.25
C PRO A 199 -4.34 9.67 9.87
N TYR A 200 -5.48 9.38 9.24
CA TYR A 200 -5.54 8.66 7.97
C TYR A 200 -6.42 9.41 6.98
N TRP A 201 -5.97 9.44 5.73
CA TRP A 201 -6.69 10.06 4.62
C TRP A 201 -6.80 9.11 3.43
N ILE A 202 -7.93 9.18 2.74
CA ILE A 202 -8.06 8.76 1.36
C ILE A 202 -8.51 9.97 0.56
N THR A 203 -7.83 10.27 -0.54
CA THR A 203 -8.20 11.39 -1.41
C THR A 203 -8.44 10.90 -2.81
N LEU A 204 -9.57 11.28 -3.39
CA LEU A 204 -9.95 10.96 -4.76
C LEU A 204 -10.07 12.26 -5.55
N THR A 205 -9.16 12.45 -6.49
CA THR A 205 -9.17 13.57 -7.43
C THR A 205 -9.66 13.06 -8.77
N ASP A 206 -10.84 13.51 -9.20
CA ASP A 206 -11.31 13.34 -10.57
C ASP A 206 -11.13 14.67 -11.32
N PRO A 207 -10.12 14.81 -12.19
CA PRO A 207 -9.86 16.05 -12.91
C PRO A 207 -10.78 16.27 -14.11
N ARG A 208 -11.80 15.44 -14.35
CA ARG A 208 -12.62 15.53 -15.56
C ARG A 208 -13.84 16.45 -15.34
N PRO A 209 -14.31 17.17 -16.38
CA PRO A 209 -13.78 17.21 -17.75
C PRO A 209 -12.48 18.02 -17.89
N THR A 210 -12.24 18.98 -16.98
CA THR A 210 -10.99 19.75 -16.89
C THR A 210 -10.56 19.88 -15.42
N PRO A 211 -9.25 20.00 -15.10
CA PRO A 211 -8.80 20.05 -13.70
C PRO A 211 -9.43 21.17 -12.86
N HIS A 212 -9.89 22.25 -13.48
CA HIS A 212 -10.57 23.35 -12.82
C HIS A 212 -12.02 23.01 -12.43
N GLU A 213 -12.69 22.19 -13.23
CA GLU A 213 -14.08 21.75 -13.01
C GLU A 213 -14.16 20.41 -12.27
N GLY A 214 -13.03 19.70 -12.20
CA GLY A 214 -12.87 18.45 -11.49
C GLY A 214 -13.12 18.56 -9.99
N LYS A 215 -13.32 17.41 -9.35
CA LYS A 215 -13.67 17.31 -7.93
C LYS A 215 -12.57 16.61 -7.15
N LEU A 216 -12.31 17.12 -5.96
CA LEU A 216 -11.50 16.46 -4.94
C LEU A 216 -12.43 16.03 -3.80
N ASN A 217 -12.57 14.72 -3.61
CA ASN A 217 -13.23 14.13 -2.45
C ASN A 217 -12.16 13.71 -1.44
N VAL A 218 -12.33 14.10 -0.18
CA VAL A 218 -11.39 13.82 0.90
C VAL A 218 -12.10 13.04 1.99
N PHE A 219 -11.56 11.90 2.37
CA PHE A 219 -12.11 11.01 3.38
C PHE A 219 -11.09 10.89 4.52
N GLY A 220 -11.33 11.59 5.63
CA GLY A 220 -10.56 11.48 6.85
C GLY A 220 -11.23 10.53 7.85
N PHE A 221 -10.45 9.66 8.49
CA PHE A 221 -10.97 8.70 9.47
C PHE A 221 -9.99 8.47 10.63
N ARG A 222 -10.52 8.11 11.80
CA ARG A 222 -9.77 8.01 13.07
C ARG A 222 -9.27 6.59 13.32
N VAL A 223 -8.52 6.43 14.41
CA VAL A 223 -8.16 5.09 14.90
C VAL A 223 -9.43 4.33 15.31
N ASP A 224 -9.49 3.05 14.96
CA ASP A 224 -10.63 2.16 15.19
C ASP A 224 -11.97 2.61 14.54
N ASP A 225 -11.93 3.57 13.62
CA ASP A 225 -13.04 3.81 12.69
C ASP A 225 -13.00 2.75 11.56
N PRO A 226 -14.15 2.35 11.01
CA PRO A 226 -14.17 1.60 9.76
C PRO A 226 -13.54 2.46 8.63
N MET A 227 -12.79 1.82 7.74
CA MET A 227 -12.25 2.52 6.57
C MET A 227 -13.37 2.86 5.58
N PRO A 228 -13.26 3.97 4.84
CA PRO A 228 -14.26 4.35 3.84
C PRO A 228 -14.41 3.31 2.72
N ILE A 229 -15.66 3.09 2.30
CA ILE A 229 -16.01 2.44 1.03
C ILE A 229 -16.19 3.55 -0.01
N ILE A 230 -15.50 3.46 -1.14
CA ILE A 230 -15.39 4.57 -2.11
C ILE A 230 -15.76 4.09 -3.51
N ASP A 231 -16.61 4.86 -4.18
CA ASP A 231 -16.86 4.71 -5.61
C ASP A 231 -15.77 5.41 -6.40
N ILE A 232 -14.97 4.63 -7.12
CA ILE A 232 -13.94 5.14 -8.03
C ILE A 232 -14.56 5.34 -9.40
N PRO A 233 -14.64 6.59 -9.91
CA PRO A 233 -15.21 6.83 -11.22
C PRO A 233 -14.27 6.32 -12.33
N LEU A 234 -14.85 5.65 -13.32
CA LEU A 234 -14.19 5.11 -14.51
C LEU A 234 -14.61 5.95 -15.74
N LEU A 235 -14.53 5.41 -16.95
CA LEU A 235 -15.03 6.10 -18.15
C LEU A 235 -16.55 5.94 -18.26
N ASN A 236 -17.19 6.78 -19.08
CA ASN A 236 -18.61 6.65 -19.46
C ASN A 236 -19.60 6.53 -18.27
N GLU A 237 -19.36 7.28 -17.18
CA GLU A 237 -20.18 7.27 -15.96
C GLU A 237 -20.19 5.93 -15.18
N GLU A 238 -19.36 4.96 -15.60
CA GLU A 238 -19.12 3.75 -14.84
C GLU A 238 -18.32 4.05 -13.57
N HIS A 239 -18.45 3.18 -12.57
CA HIS A 239 -17.67 3.25 -11.34
C HIS A 239 -17.41 1.84 -10.79
N VAL A 240 -16.41 1.73 -9.93
CA VAL A 240 -16.18 0.54 -9.11
C VAL A 240 -16.23 0.92 -7.64
N THR A 241 -17.07 0.23 -6.87
CA THR A 241 -17.16 0.41 -5.41
C THR A 241 -16.06 -0.41 -4.74
N VAL A 242 -15.21 0.24 -3.95
CA VAL A 242 -14.05 -0.38 -3.32
C VAL A 242 -14.13 -0.26 -1.81
N ASP A 243 -14.11 -1.40 -1.11
CA ASP A 243 -13.98 -1.47 0.34
C ASP A 243 -12.50 -1.59 0.73
N PHE A 244 -11.85 -0.44 0.98
CA PHE A 244 -10.46 -0.40 1.42
C PHE A 244 -10.25 -1.05 2.79
N GLY A 245 -11.28 -1.08 3.63
CA GLY A 245 -11.26 -1.76 4.92
C GLY A 245 -11.07 -3.26 4.73
N ALA A 246 -11.92 -3.90 3.93
CA ALA A 246 -11.81 -5.33 3.63
C ALA A 246 -10.42 -5.71 3.07
N ILE A 247 -9.87 -4.89 2.16
CA ILE A 247 -8.55 -5.12 1.58
C ILE A 247 -7.43 -4.98 2.62
N TYR A 248 -7.52 -3.98 3.52
CA TYR A 248 -6.56 -3.81 4.61
C TYR A 248 -6.61 -5.00 5.58
N GLN A 249 -7.82 -5.45 5.95
CA GLN A 249 -7.98 -6.60 6.82
C GLN A 249 -7.41 -7.87 6.18
N HIS A 250 -7.68 -8.08 4.89
CA HIS A 250 -7.08 -9.18 4.14
C HIS A 250 -5.55 -9.10 4.16
N THR A 251 -4.98 -7.92 3.92
CA THR A 251 -3.52 -7.69 3.97
C THR A 251 -2.92 -8.02 5.32
N PHE A 252 -3.57 -7.61 6.41
CA PHE A 252 -3.12 -7.90 7.76
C PHE A 252 -3.14 -9.41 8.06
N ILE A 253 -4.25 -10.08 7.71
CA ILE A 253 -4.50 -11.48 8.05
C ILE A 253 -3.66 -12.44 7.18
N SER A 254 -3.49 -12.13 5.90
CA SER A 254 -2.80 -13.00 4.95
C SER A 254 -1.31 -13.12 5.22
N ASN A 255 -0.69 -12.12 5.86
CA ASN A 255 0.71 -12.14 6.25
C ASN A 255 0.88 -12.15 7.78
N ARG A 256 1.15 -13.34 8.33
CA ARG A 256 1.33 -13.58 9.76
C ARG A 256 2.46 -12.75 10.40
N MET A 257 3.42 -12.26 9.62
CA MET A 257 4.46 -11.36 10.13
C MET A 257 3.88 -10.06 10.68
N PHE A 258 2.78 -9.56 10.10
CA PHE A 258 2.13 -8.34 10.59
C PHE A 258 1.51 -8.54 11.97
N SER A 259 0.88 -9.70 12.23
CA SER A 259 0.43 -10.07 13.56
C SER A 259 1.56 -10.09 14.60
N TYR A 260 2.73 -10.61 14.23
CA TYR A 260 3.90 -10.64 15.13
C TYR A 260 4.60 -9.28 15.32
N ARG A 261 4.27 -8.29 14.50
CA ARG A 261 4.74 -6.90 14.65
C ARG A 261 3.77 -6.02 15.46
N ALA A 262 2.64 -6.57 15.89
CA ALA A 262 1.60 -5.86 16.64
C ALA A 262 1.35 -6.52 18.01
N ASP A 263 2.16 -6.14 19.01
CA ASP A 263 1.98 -6.58 20.41
C ASP A 263 0.98 -5.67 21.13
N TYR A 264 -0.17 -6.22 21.54
CA TYR A 264 -1.24 -5.47 22.23
C TYR A 264 -1.11 -5.48 23.76
N ASP A 265 -0.02 -6.01 24.32
CA ASP A 265 0.31 -5.84 25.76
C ASP A 265 1.07 -4.53 26.03
N VAL A 266 1.61 -3.91 24.98
CA VAL A 266 2.35 -2.65 25.04
C VAL A 266 1.65 -1.58 24.21
N LEU A 267 1.84 -0.30 24.55
CA LEU A 267 1.34 0.79 23.71
C LEU A 267 2.10 0.81 22.37
N PRO A 268 1.46 1.28 21.27
CA PRO A 268 2.13 1.46 19.99
C PRO A 268 3.39 2.32 20.06
N ASP A 269 4.34 2.08 19.15
CA ASP A 269 5.53 2.93 19.00
C ASP A 269 5.11 4.40 18.75
N GLN A 270 5.80 5.34 19.41
CA GLN A 270 5.49 6.78 19.41
C GLN A 270 4.01 7.09 19.73
N PHE A 271 3.43 6.40 20.71
CA PHE A 271 2.02 6.54 21.11
C PHE A 271 1.58 7.99 21.36
N GLU A 272 2.47 8.82 21.90
CA GLU A 272 2.25 10.24 22.17
C GLU A 272 1.98 11.08 20.91
N THR A 273 2.36 10.60 19.72
CA THR A 273 2.07 11.27 18.44
C THR A 273 0.60 11.14 18.00
N TYR A 274 -0.15 10.21 18.60
CA TYR A 274 -1.60 10.17 18.40
C TYR A 274 -2.27 11.27 19.22
N HIS A 275 -3.33 11.88 18.68
CA HIS A 275 -4.18 12.82 19.40
C HIS A 275 -4.89 12.13 20.56
N ALA A 276 -5.26 12.89 21.60
CA ALA A 276 -5.84 12.33 22.83
C ALA A 276 -7.08 11.43 22.58
N GLY A 277 -7.93 11.78 21.61
CA GLY A 277 -9.08 10.94 21.23
C GLY A 277 -8.66 9.61 20.61
N ASP A 278 -7.65 9.62 19.73
CA ASP A 278 -7.10 8.43 19.09
C ASP A 278 -6.32 7.56 20.09
N GLN A 279 -5.60 8.18 21.04
CA GLN A 279 -5.01 7.48 22.19
C GLN A 279 -6.04 6.73 23.04
N ALA A 280 -7.22 7.33 23.29
CA ALA A 280 -8.29 6.67 24.01
C ALA A 280 -8.87 5.48 23.22
N ARG A 281 -9.06 5.63 21.90
CA ARG A 281 -9.50 4.57 20.99
C ARG A 281 -8.53 3.39 20.95
N ILE A 282 -7.22 3.65 20.94
CA ILE A 282 -6.19 2.60 21.02
C ILE A 282 -6.32 1.80 22.31
N ARG A 283 -6.40 2.47 23.46
CA ARG A 283 -6.54 1.78 24.76
C ARG A 283 -7.80 0.95 24.85
N GLU A 284 -8.92 1.47 24.33
CA GLU A 284 -10.19 0.74 24.29
C GLU A 284 -10.11 -0.49 23.38
N CYS A 285 -9.46 -0.37 22.22
CA CYS A 285 -9.20 -1.51 21.33
C CYS A 285 -8.35 -2.58 22.02
N MET A 286 -7.30 -2.20 22.76
CA MET A 286 -6.47 -3.15 23.53
C MET A 286 -7.28 -3.86 24.62
N ARG A 287 -8.16 -3.14 25.31
CA ARG A 287 -9.05 -3.72 26.33
C ARG A 287 -10.02 -4.72 25.72
N ARG A 288 -10.64 -4.39 24.59
CA ARG A 288 -11.54 -5.27 23.83
C ARG A 288 -10.81 -6.54 23.37
N ALA A 289 -9.63 -6.36 22.76
CA ALA A 289 -8.77 -7.45 22.30
C ALA A 289 -8.42 -8.46 23.40
N LYS A 290 -8.10 -7.98 24.62
CA LYS A 290 -7.82 -8.85 25.77
C LYS A 290 -9.08 -9.60 26.23
N SER A 291 -10.21 -8.90 26.37
CA SER A 291 -11.49 -9.51 26.76
C SER A 291 -11.90 -10.63 25.82
N ASP A 292 -11.83 -10.39 24.50
CA ASP A 292 -12.26 -11.36 23.49
C ASP A 292 -11.40 -12.64 23.53
N SER A 293 -10.11 -12.50 23.86
CA SER A 293 -9.18 -13.63 23.99
C SER A 293 -9.34 -14.46 25.27
N GLU A 294 -9.94 -13.90 26.31
CA GLU A 294 -10.23 -14.62 27.57
C GLU A 294 -11.55 -15.42 27.48
N THR A 295 -12.43 -15.02 26.55
CA THR A 295 -13.75 -15.65 26.35
C THR A 295 -13.81 -16.69 25.22
N GLY A 296 -12.76 -16.77 24.38
CA GLY A 296 -12.67 -17.71 23.25
C GLY A 296 -11.76 -18.89 23.52
#